data_AF-A0A1H0KXI5-F1
#
_entry.id   AF-A0A1H0KXI5-F1
#
_cell.length_a   1.000
_cell.length_b   1.000
_cell.length_c   1.000
_cell.angle_alpha   90.00
_cell.angle_beta   90.00
_cell.angle_gamma   90.00
#
_symmetry.space_group_name_H-M   'P 1'
#
loop_
_entity.id
_entity.type
_entity.pdbx_description
1 polymer ?
#
loop_
_entity_poly.entity_id
_entity_poly.type
_entity_poly.pdbx_seq_one_letter_code
_entity_poly.pdbx_strand_id
1 'polypeptide(L)' 'MRRKKRKMRREKDDELIYYLDQIKRKVNQHESYLNNSFDAREELQGMAKAEQAKYWFLLREARVRGTTFY' A
#
# COMPACT_ATOMS: atom_id res chain seq x y z
N MET A 1 14.94 2.36 -28.08
CA MET A 1 13.85 2.98 -27.27
C MET A 1 12.93 2.01 -26.52
N ARG A 2 12.29 1.01 -27.17
CA ARG A 2 11.29 0.13 -26.52
C ARG A 2 11.82 -0.67 -25.31
N ARG A 3 13.06 -1.17 -25.37
CA ARG A 3 13.70 -1.89 -24.24
C ARG A 3 13.87 -1.02 -22.99
N LYS A 4 14.33 0.24 -23.15
CA LYS A 4 14.46 1.22 -22.06
C LYS A 4 13.11 1.53 -21.41
N LYS A 5 12.05 1.73 -22.22
CA LYS A 5 10.69 1.93 -21.72
C LYS A 5 10.15 0.72 -20.95
N ARG A 6 10.41 -0.51 -21.43
CA ARG A 6 10.01 -1.74 -20.72
C ARG A 6 10.74 -1.90 -19.39
N LYS A 7 12.03 -1.59 -19.34
CA LYS A 7 12.83 -1.63 -18.11
C LYS A 7 12.28 -0.64 -17.07
N MET A 8 12.05 0.61 -17.48
CA MET A 8 11.49 1.65 -16.62
C MET A 8 10.11 1.29 -16.06
N ARG A 9 9.25 0.65 -16.87
CA ARG A 9 7.96 0.16 -16.37
C ARG A 9 8.13 -0.90 -15.28
N ARG A 10 9.02 -1.88 -15.49
CA ARG A 10 9.33 -2.90 -14.47
C ARG A 10 9.88 -2.28 -13.19
N GLU A 11 10.83 -1.36 -13.29
CA GLU A 11 11.37 -0.66 -12.11
C GLU A 11 10.27 0.05 -11.32
N LYS A 12 9.29 0.66 -12.01
CA LYS A 12 8.14 1.32 -11.35
C LYS A 12 7.09 0.35 -10.81
N ASP A 13 6.96 -0.81 -11.42
CA ASP A 13 6.13 -1.89 -10.93
C ASP A 13 6.73 -2.51 -9.65
N ASP A 14 8.05 -2.69 -9.62
CA ASP A 14 8.80 -3.16 -8.44
C ASP A 14 8.69 -2.15 -7.29
N GLU A 15 8.84 -0.85 -7.57
CA GLU A 15 8.61 0.22 -6.59
C GLU A 15 7.17 0.20 -6.06
N LEU A 16 6.17 0.02 -6.93
CA LEU A 16 4.76 -0.06 -6.53
C LEU A 16 4.53 -1.24 -5.57
N ILE A 17 5.06 -2.42 -5.89
CA ILE A 17 4.97 -3.61 -5.04
C ILE A 17 5.64 -3.36 -3.69
N TYR A 18 6.83 -2.77 -3.70
CA TYR A 18 7.55 -2.41 -2.47
C TYR A 18 6.69 -1.51 -1.56
N TYR A 19 6.14 -0.42 -2.09
CA TYR A 19 5.31 0.49 -1.30
C TYR A 19 4.01 -0.16 -0.83
N LEU A 20 3.40 -1.02 -1.64
CA LEU A 20 2.20 -1.76 -1.28
C LEU A 20 2.44 -2.66 -0.07
N ASP A 21 3.58 -3.36 -0.02
CA ASP A 21 3.95 -4.19 1.13
C ASP A 21 4.22 -3.33 2.39
N GLN A 22 4.91 -2.20 2.24
CA GLN A 22 5.16 -1.28 3.38
C GLN A 22 3.86 -0.73 3.96
N ILE A 23 2.92 -0.28 3.13
CA ILE A 23 1.63 0.25 3.61
C ILE A 23 0.78 -0.87 4.20
N LYS A 24 0.79 -2.07 3.61
CA LYS A 24 0.08 -3.23 4.19
C LYS A 24 0.53 -3.51 5.62
N ARG A 25 1.84 -3.48 5.88
CA ARG A 25 2.39 -3.65 7.24
C ARG A 25 1.89 -2.57 8.20
N LYS A 26 1.87 -1.30 7.76
CA LYS A 26 1.35 -0.18 8.56
C LYS A 26 -0.13 -0.33 8.87
N VAL A 27 -0.95 -0.68 7.87
CA VAL A 27 -2.38 -0.93 8.05
C VAL A 27 -2.60 -2.03 9.09
N ASN A 28 -1.93 -3.17 8.95
CA ASN A 28 -2.03 -4.26 9.91
C ASN A 28 -1.62 -3.84 11.33
N GLN A 29 -0.57 -3.03 11.45
CA GLN A 29 -0.12 -2.50 12.73
C GLN A 29 -1.15 -1.55 13.36
N HIS A 30 -1.72 -0.64 12.57
CA HIS A 30 -2.79 0.25 13.02
C HIS A 30 -4.04 -0.53 13.43
N GLU A 31 -4.46 -1.52 12.65
CA GLU A 31 -5.58 -2.40 13.00
C GLU A 31 -5.32 -3.16 14.30
N SER A 32 -4.10 -3.68 14.48
CA SER A 32 -3.70 -4.31 15.75
C SER A 32 -3.78 -3.34 16.93
N TYR A 33 -3.39 -2.07 16.76
CA TYR A 33 -3.49 -1.08 17.82
C TYR A 33 -4.94 -0.70 18.15
N LEU A 34 -5.78 -0.56 17.12
CA LEU A 34 -7.21 -0.28 17.30
C LEU A 34 -7.92 -1.43 18.02
N ASN A 35 -7.62 -2.68 17.65
CA ASN A 35 -8.23 -3.86 18.26
C ASN A 35 -7.82 -4.07 19.73
N ASN A 36 -6.62 -3.64 20.11
CA ASN A 36 -6.09 -3.82 21.47
C ASN A 36 -6.25 -2.59 22.38
N SER A 37 -6.71 -1.45 21.86
CA SER A 37 -6.89 -0.22 22.63
C SER A 37 -8.38 0.01 22.92
N PHE A 38 -8.74 0.01 24.20
CA PHE A 38 -10.11 0.26 24.65
C PHE A 38 -10.57 1.72 24.40
N ASP A 39 -9.62 2.65 24.25
CA ASP A 39 -9.87 4.08 24.06
C ASP A 39 -8.97 4.64 22.95
N ALA A 40 -9.10 4.08 21.74
CA ALA A 40 -8.34 4.53 20.58
C ALA A 40 -8.77 5.96 20.19
N ARG A 41 -7.90 6.93 20.50
CA ARG A 41 -8.06 8.35 20.17
C ARG A 41 -8.50 8.53 18.71
N GLU A 42 -9.45 9.44 18.47
CA GLU A 42 -10.03 9.70 17.14
C GLU A 42 -8.96 9.97 16.06
N GLU A 43 -7.87 10.64 16.43
CA GLU A 43 -6.71 10.86 15.56
C GLU A 43 -6.10 9.56 15.03
N LEU A 44 -5.96 8.53 15.88
CA LEU A 44 -5.41 7.23 15.51
C LEU A 44 -6.34 6.51 14.51
N GLN A 45 -7.65 6.64 14.69
CA GLN A 45 -8.64 6.11 13.76
C GLN A 45 -8.57 6.83 12.40
N GLY A 46 -8.39 8.15 12.41
CA GLY A 46 -8.20 8.95 11.20
C GLY A 46 -6.95 8.53 10.43
N MET A 47 -5.82 8.36 11.13
CA MET A 47 -4.57 7.89 10.52
C MET A 47 -4.71 6.47 9.94
N ALA A 48 -5.36 5.56 10.68
CA ALA A 48 -5.60 4.19 10.22
C ALA A 48 -6.44 4.18 8.93
N LYS A 49 -7.53 4.95 8.87
CA LYS A 49 -8.37 5.08 7.68
C LYS A 49 -7.61 5.68 6.49
N ALA A 50 -6.75 6.67 6.74
CA ALA A 50 -5.94 7.27 5.69
C ALA A 50 -4.92 6.26 5.11
N GLU A 51 -4.24 5.48 5.96
CA GLU A 51 -3.31 4.43 5.51
C GLU A 51 -4.04 3.31 4.76
N GLN A 52 -5.24 2.91 5.23
CA GLN A 52 -6.09 1.98 4.49
C GLN A 52 -6.45 2.52 3.10
N ALA A 53 -6.88 3.79 3.00
CA ALA A 53 -7.21 4.40 1.71
C ALA A 53 -6.02 4.40 0.74
N LYS A 54 -4.80 4.68 1.24
CA LYS A 54 -3.57 4.58 0.44
C LYS A 54 -3.32 3.15 -0.05
N TYR A 55 -3.49 2.16 0.83
CA TYR A 55 -3.34 0.76 0.46
C TYR A 55 -4.31 0.36 -0.66
N TRP A 56 -5.59 0.71 -0.53
CA TRP A 56 -6.62 0.43 -1.55
C TRP A 56 -6.30 1.11 -2.88
N PHE A 57 -5.83 2.36 -2.83
CA PHE A 57 -5.41 3.08 -4.02
C PHE A 57 -4.26 2.36 -4.74
N LEU A 58 -3.19 1.98 -4.04
CA LEU A 58 -2.06 1.26 -4.64
C LEU A 58 -2.45 -0.14 -5.14
N LEU A 59 -3.34 -0.84 -4.43
CA LEU A 59 -3.85 -2.14 -4.85
C LEU A 59 -4.64 -2.02 -6.17
N ARG A 60 -5.46 -0.97 -6.30
CA ARG A 60 -6.17 -0.65 -7.54
C ARG A 60 -5.18 -0.35 -8.66
N GLU A 61 -4.16 0.47 -8.40
CA GLU A 61 -3.10 0.77 -9.38
C GLU A 61 -2.38 -0.49 -9.85
N ALA A 62 -2.02 -1.39 -8.94
CA ALA A 62 -1.37 -2.66 -9.28
C ALA A 62 -2.25 -3.52 -10.19
N ARG A 63 -3.56 -3.59 -9.87
CA ARG A 63 -4.53 -4.31 -10.70
C ARG A 63 -4.67 -3.70 -12.10
N VAL A 64 -4.72 -2.37 -12.21
CA VAL A 64 -4.82 -1.67 -13.52
C VAL A 64 -3.57 -1.89 -14.37
N ARG A 65 -2.39 -1.94 -13.73
CA ARG A 65 -1.11 -2.19 -14.43
C ARG A 65 -0.88 -3.65 -14.81
N GLY A 66 -1.66 -4.58 -14.25
CA GLY A 66 -1.43 -6.01 -14.42
C GLY A 66 -0.11 -6.46 -13.78
N THR A 67 0.29 -5.79 -12.69
CA THR A 67 1.52 -6.13 -11.97
C THR A 67 1.40 -7.55 -11.43
N THR A 68 2.43 -8.36 -11.65
CA THR A 68 2.49 -9.72 -11.11
C THR A 68 3.43 -9.72 -9.91
N PHE A 69 2.94 -10.19 -8.78
CA PHE A 69 3.76 -10.43 -7.59
C PHE A 69 4.46 -11.79 -7.81
N TYR A 70 5.76 -11.77 -8.09
CA TYR A 70 6.59 -12.98 -8.25
C TYR A 70 7.40 -13.25 -6.97
#